data_AF-A0A6S7BW72-F1
#
_entry.id   AF-A0A6S7BW72-F1
#
_cell.length_a   1.000
_cell.length_b   1.000
_cell.length_c   1.000
_cell.angle_alpha   90.00
_cell.angle_beta   90.00
_cell.angle_gamma   90.00
#
_symmetry.space_group_name_H-M   'P 1'
#
loop_
_entity.id
_entity.type
_entity.pdbx_description
1 polymer ?
#
loop_
_entity_poly.entity_id
_entity_poly.type
_entity_poly.pdbx_seq_one_letter_code
_entity_poly.pdbx_strand_id
1 'polypeptide(L)'
;MLCDACERMLLSATPAPHPQLLKSDCATRLRPLGRRPIEVCKYRCRQCDVHWMLETDMADADKHEWICLYNSSSILEPGSVAALNSRTETQSPAVTRINGAHAVGREWSYRILIQPESLPFV
;
A
#
# COMPACT_ATOMS: atom_id res chain seq x y z
N MET A 1 14.94 -11.46 -0.81
CA MET A 1 15.63 -10.40 -0.01
C MET A 1 15.55 -9.10 -0.79
N LEU A 2 15.45 -7.95 -0.13
CA LEU A 2 15.50 -6.64 -0.79
C LEU A 2 16.93 -6.34 -1.29
N CYS A 3 17.06 -5.58 -2.37
CA CYS A 3 18.35 -5.01 -2.75
C CYS A 3 18.60 -3.68 -2.02
N ASP A 4 19.87 -3.27 -1.94
CA ASP A 4 20.31 -2.05 -1.27
C ASP A 4 19.60 -0.78 -1.76
N ALA A 5 19.14 -0.76 -3.03
CA ALA A 5 18.41 0.37 -3.59
C ALA A 5 16.97 0.44 -3.05
N CYS A 6 16.27 -0.70 -2.99
CA CYS A 6 14.94 -0.79 -2.38
C CYS A 6 15.01 -0.57 -0.87
N GLU A 7 16.06 -1.05 -0.20
CA GLU A 7 16.25 -0.82 1.24
C GLU A 7 16.48 0.67 1.55
N ARG A 8 17.34 1.34 0.79
CA ARG A 8 17.51 2.81 0.92
C ARG A 8 16.24 3.58 0.66
N MET A 9 15.46 3.17 -0.35
CA MET A 9 14.16 3.77 -0.63
C MET A 9 13.18 3.53 0.53
N LEU A 10 13.18 2.33 1.12
CA LEU A 10 12.36 1.97 2.28
C LEU A 10 12.66 2.83 3.52
N LEU A 11 13.94 3.14 3.74
CA LEU A 11 14.42 3.87 4.90
C LEU A 11 14.45 5.40 4.71
N SER A 12 14.12 5.91 3.51
CA SER A 12 14.20 7.34 3.19
C SER A 12 12.94 8.11 3.62
N ALA A 13 13.15 9.31 4.17
CA ALA A 13 12.09 10.29 4.41
C ALA A 13 11.61 10.98 3.12
N THR A 14 12.37 10.91 2.03
CA THR A 14 12.01 11.43 0.70
C THR A 14 12.39 10.39 -0.36
N PRO A 15 11.62 9.31 -0.48
CA PRO A 15 11.90 8.19 -1.37
C PRO A 15 11.74 8.65 -2.81
N ALA A 16 12.87 8.62 -3.51
CA ALA A 16 12.91 8.78 -4.95
C ALA A 16 12.99 7.41 -5.61
N PRO A 17 12.31 7.21 -6.77
CA PRO A 17 12.43 5.98 -7.52
C PRO A 17 13.88 5.79 -7.99
N HIS A 18 14.46 4.62 -7.74
CA HIS A 18 15.80 4.28 -8.19
C HIS A 18 15.79 3.68 -9.61
N PRO A 19 16.92 3.68 -10.36
CA PRO A 19 16.94 3.26 -11.77
C PRO A 19 16.45 1.83 -12.06
N GLN A 20 16.62 0.92 -11.10
CA GLN A 20 16.15 -0.47 -11.23
C GLN A 20 14.62 -0.64 -11.02
N LEU A 21 13.91 0.44 -10.68
CA LEU A 21 12.49 0.41 -10.41
C LEU A 21 11.72 0.71 -11.69
N LEU A 22 11.08 -0.31 -12.27
CA LEU A 22 10.28 -0.14 -13.48
C LEU A 22 8.86 0.19 -13.14
N LYS A 23 8.30 1.18 -13.84
CA LYS A 23 6.87 1.44 -13.83
C LYS A 23 6.13 0.38 -14.66
N SER A 24 4.99 -0.08 -14.17
CA SER A 24 4.03 -0.87 -14.96
C SER A 24 3.22 0.06 -15.88
N ASP A 25 2.86 -0.42 -17.07
CA ASP A 25 2.35 0.43 -18.16
C ASP A 25 1.00 1.12 -17.88
N CYS A 26 0.23 0.67 -16.87
CA CYS A 26 -1.06 1.25 -16.54
C CYS A 26 -1.05 1.92 -15.16
N ALA A 27 -1.14 3.25 -15.16
CA ALA A 27 -1.57 4.00 -13.99
C ALA A 27 -3.09 3.86 -13.82
N THR A 28 -3.55 3.63 -12.60
CA THR A 28 -4.97 3.49 -12.29
C THR A 28 -5.46 4.74 -11.57
N ARG A 29 -6.45 5.43 -12.14
CA ARG A 29 -7.11 6.56 -11.48
C ARG A 29 -8.25 6.06 -10.63
N LEU A 30 -8.23 6.41 -9.36
CA LEU A 30 -9.24 6.02 -8.39
C LEU A 30 -9.93 7.27 -7.83
N ARG A 31 -11.22 7.13 -7.54
CA ARG A 31 -12.02 8.14 -6.84
C ARG A 31 -12.59 7.52 -5.57
N PRO A 32 -11.79 7.38 -4.50
CA PRO A 32 -12.26 6.80 -3.25
C PRO A 32 -13.36 7.69 -2.66
N LEU A 33 -14.40 7.07 -2.13
CA LEU A 33 -15.51 7.80 -1.50
C LEU A 33 -14.98 8.60 -0.29
N GLY A 34 -15.36 9.87 -0.20
CA GLY A 34 -14.95 10.76 0.89
C GLY A 34 -13.48 11.16 0.89
N ARG A 35 -12.69 10.81 -0.14
CA ARG A 35 -11.30 11.28 -0.32
C ARG A 35 -11.12 11.96 -1.68
N ARG A 36 -9.97 12.60 -1.84
CA ARG A 36 -9.58 13.19 -3.12
C ARG A 36 -9.28 12.09 -4.15
N PRO A 37 -9.50 12.35 -5.45
CA PRO A 37 -9.05 11.46 -6.49
C PRO A 37 -7.55 11.22 -6.41
N ILE A 38 -7.13 9.98 -6.62
CA ILE A 38 -5.73 9.59 -6.59
C ILE A 38 -5.36 8.86 -7.89
N GLU A 39 -4.10 8.97 -8.28
CA GLU A 39 -3.51 8.12 -9.30
C GLU A 39 -2.59 7.11 -8.63
N VAL A 40 -2.72 5.84 -9.01
CA VAL A 40 -1.95 4.73 -8.46
C VAL A 40 -1.07 4.15 -9.57
N CYS A 41 0.25 4.19 -9.36
CA CYS A 41 1.22 3.60 -10.26
C CYS A 41 1.87 2.39 -9.60
N LYS A 42 1.94 1.26 -10.30
CA LYS A 42 2.67 0.07 -9.84
C LYS A 42 4.08 0.05 -10.39
N TYR A 43 4.98 -0.50 -9.61
CA TYR A 43 6.38 -0.64 -9.94
C TYR A 43 6.93 -2.01 -9.54
N ARG A 44 7.95 -2.48 -10.24
CA ARG A 44 8.71 -3.70 -9.90
C ARG A 44 10.20 -3.42 -10.00
N CYS A 45 10.95 -3.82 -8.99
CA CYS A 45 12.41 -3.76 -9.03
C CYS A 45 12.95 -4.91 -9.90
N ARG A 46 13.77 -4.60 -10.91
CA ARG A 46 14.43 -5.64 -11.76
C ARG A 46 15.46 -6.48 -11.01
N GLN A 47 15.99 -5.99 -9.90
CA GLN A 47 17.10 -6.63 -9.19
C GLN A 47 16.62 -7.62 -8.13
N CYS A 48 15.57 -7.28 -7.37
CA CYS A 48 15.07 -8.10 -6.26
C CYS A 48 13.61 -8.51 -6.41
N ASP A 49 12.98 -8.18 -7.53
CA ASP A 49 11.56 -8.46 -7.83
C ASP A 49 10.55 -7.85 -6.85
N VAL A 50 10.99 -6.98 -5.94
CA VAL A 50 10.10 -6.31 -5.01
C VAL A 50 9.13 -5.39 -5.75
N HIS A 51 7.86 -5.51 -5.38
CA HIS A 51 6.77 -4.70 -5.87
C HIS A 51 6.61 -3.44 -5.02
N TRP A 52 6.38 -2.34 -5.72
CA TRP A 52 6.18 -1.01 -5.15
C TRP A 52 4.94 -0.39 -5.77
N MET A 53 4.30 0.51 -5.03
CA MET A 53 3.15 1.26 -5.48
C MET A 53 3.32 2.73 -5.06
N LEU A 54 2.99 3.64 -5.96
CA LEU A 54 2.98 5.07 -5.73
C LEU A 54 1.53 5.55 -5.81
N GLU A 55 1.03 6.13 -4.73
CA GLU A 55 -0.23 6.87 -4.72
C GLU A 55 0.07 8.36 -4.86
N THR A 56 -0.63 9.07 -5.74
CA THR A 56 -0.45 10.52 -5.96
C THR A 56 -1.80 11.23 -5.90
N ASP A 57 -1.91 12.29 -5.10
CA ASP A 57 -3.11 13.15 -5.08
C ASP A 57 -3.22 13.87 -6.43
N MET A 58 -4.34 13.67 -7.13
CA MET A 58 -4.53 14.30 -8.45
C MET A 58 -4.74 15.82 -8.36
N ALA A 59 -5.08 16.36 -7.18
CA ALA A 59 -5.19 17.78 -6.94
C ALA A 59 -3.86 18.43 -6.52
N ASP A 60 -2.87 17.63 -6.13
CA ASP A 60 -1.58 18.08 -5.61
C ASP A 60 -0.49 17.03 -5.88
N ALA A 61 0.22 17.17 -7.00
CA ALA A 61 1.21 16.18 -7.45
C ALA A 61 2.40 16.02 -6.49
N ASP A 62 2.64 17.02 -5.62
CA ASP A 62 3.68 16.95 -4.61
C ASP A 62 3.28 16.04 -3.44
N LYS A 63 1.98 15.75 -3.28
CA LYS A 63 1.46 14.79 -2.31
C LYS A 63 1.40 13.40 -2.91
N HIS A 64 2.44 12.62 -2.62
CA HIS A 64 2.52 11.23 -3.02
C HIS A 64 3.03 10.34 -1.88
N GLU A 65 2.61 9.09 -1.90
CA GLU A 65 2.95 8.08 -0.90
C GLU A 65 3.50 6.83 -1.60
N TRP A 66 4.64 6.36 -1.12
CA TRP A 66 5.23 5.11 -1.60
C TRP A 66 4.84 3.95 -0.70
N ILE A 67 4.56 2.82 -1.31
CA ILE A 67 4.03 1.64 -0.65
C ILE A 67 4.82 0.43 -1.15
N CYS A 68 5.61 -0.17 -0.27
CA CYS A 68 6.34 -1.41 -0.53
C CYS A 68 5.40 -2.60 -0.34
N LEU A 69 5.18 -3.39 -1.40
CA LEU A 69 4.34 -4.59 -1.38
C LEU A 69 5.16 -5.89 -1.22
N TYR A 70 6.48 -5.78 -1.08
CA TYR A 70 7.40 -6.92 -1.03
C TYR A 70 7.19 -7.87 -2.23
N ASN A 71 6.72 -9.09 -1.99
CA ASN A 71 6.51 -10.10 -3.02
C ASN A 71 5.06 -10.09 -3.58
N SER A 72 4.18 -9.25 -3.04
CA SER A 72 2.78 -9.15 -3.47
C SER A 72 2.62 -8.13 -4.60
N SER A 73 1.79 -8.45 -5.59
CA SER A 73 1.42 -7.55 -6.69
C SER A 73 0.25 -6.62 -6.37
N SER A 74 -0.44 -6.88 -5.25
CA SER A 74 -1.61 -6.13 -4.79
C SER A 74 -1.66 -6.07 -3.26
N ILE A 75 -2.19 -4.96 -2.72
CA ILE A 75 -2.53 -4.84 -1.29
C ILE A 75 -3.66 -5.81 -0.87
N LEU A 76 -4.44 -6.29 -1.83
CA LEU A 76 -5.56 -7.22 -1.60
C LEU A 76 -5.14 -8.68 -1.70
N GLU A 77 -3.91 -8.95 -2.15
CA GLU A 77 -3.42 -10.33 -2.13
C GLU A 77 -3.21 -10.76 -0.68
N PRO A 78 -3.77 -11.91 -0.27
CA PRO A 78 -3.45 -12.46 1.04
C PRO A 78 -1.94 -12.68 1.06
N GLY A 79 -1.24 -12.02 1.98
CA GLY A 79 0.20 -12.21 2.14
C GLY A 79 0.47 -13.70 2.21
N SER A 80 1.12 -14.24 1.17
CA SER A 80 1.25 -15.68 0.99
C SER A 80 1.80 -16.29 2.27
N VAL A 81 0.99 -17.12 2.92
CA VAL A 81 1.28 -17.87 4.15
C VAL A 81 2.57 -18.72 4.01
N ALA A 82 3.12 -18.84 2.79
CA ALA A 82 4.33 -19.58 2.44
C ALA A 82 5.65 -18.96 2.92
N ALA A 83 5.69 -17.72 3.44
CA ALA A 83 6.91 -17.16 4.04
C ALA A 83 7.05 -17.45 5.56
N LEU A 84 6.11 -18.20 6.16
CA LEU A 84 6.04 -18.42 7.61
C LEU A 84 6.51 -19.81 8.06
N ASN A 85 7.56 -20.36 7.44
CA ASN A 85 8.23 -21.54 7.98
C ASN A 85 9.70 -21.24 8.32
N SER A 86 9.99 -20.09 8.94
CA SER A 86 11.19 -19.91 9.79
C SER A 86 11.29 -18.47 10.31
N ARG A 87 10.49 -18.15 11.34
CA ARG A 87 10.86 -17.36 12.53
C ARG A 87 9.61 -16.73 13.14
N THR A 88 9.32 -17.21 14.35
CA THR A 88 8.95 -16.46 15.55
C THR A 88 8.32 -15.09 15.36
N GLU A 89 7.11 -14.94 15.91
CA GLU A 89 6.43 -13.71 16.33
C GLU A 89 7.14 -12.40 16.00
N THR A 90 6.55 -11.60 15.11
CA THR A 90 6.27 -10.16 15.31
C THR A 90 5.44 -9.71 14.11
N GLN A 91 4.24 -9.23 14.39
CA GLN A 91 3.32 -8.49 13.53
C GLN A 91 4.07 -7.71 12.40
N SER A 92 4.24 -8.30 11.22
CA SER A 92 4.83 -7.64 10.05
C SER A 92 3.72 -7.41 9.03
N PRO A 93 3.42 -6.16 8.65
CA PRO A 93 2.38 -5.92 7.66
C PRO A 93 2.89 -6.47 6.32
N ALA A 94 2.00 -7.10 5.55
CA ALA A 94 2.28 -7.54 4.18
C ALA A 94 2.69 -6.36 3.25
N VAL A 95 2.58 -5.13 3.74
CA VAL A 95 2.77 -3.87 3.01
C VAL A 95 3.38 -2.82 3.95
N THR A 96 4.40 -2.10 3.50
CA THR A 96 5.00 -0.98 4.25
C THR A 96 4.76 0.34 3.53
N ARG A 97 4.12 1.29 4.21
CA ARG A 97 3.85 2.64 3.71
C ARG A 97 4.95 3.62 4.11
N ILE A 98 5.32 4.53 3.22
CA ILE A 98 6.43 5.46 3.38
C ILE A 98 5.99 6.87 3.00
N ASN A 99 6.21 7.82 3.91
CA ASN A 99 5.87 9.24 3.78
C ASN A 99 4.40 9.50 3.50
N GLY A 100 3.54 8.73 4.17
CA GLY A 100 2.10 8.91 4.11
C GLY A 100 1.70 10.31 4.54
N ALA A 101 1.52 11.20 3.56
CA ALA A 101 0.80 12.46 3.72
C ALA A 101 -0.69 12.22 4.10
N HIS A 102 -1.17 10.98 3.89
CA HIS A 102 -2.51 10.52 4.22
C HIS A 102 -2.49 9.39 5.24
N ALA A 103 -1.67 9.50 6.29
CA ALA A 103 -1.93 8.75 7.52
C ALA A 103 -3.35 9.09 7.98
N VAL A 104 -4.27 8.13 7.78
CA VAL A 104 -5.63 8.06 8.34
C VAL A 104 -6.23 9.45 8.58
N GLY A 105 -6.77 10.07 7.53
CA GLY A 105 -7.71 11.17 7.73
C GLY A 105 -8.74 10.72 8.76
N ARG A 106 -8.82 11.47 9.88
CA ARG A 106 -9.62 11.22 11.10
C ARG A 106 -10.54 10.01 10.92
N GLU A 107 -10.24 8.92 11.61
CA GLU A 107 -11.12 7.77 11.76
C GLU A 107 -12.57 8.23 11.74
N TRP A 108 -13.24 8.07 10.60
CA TRP A 108 -14.66 8.33 10.54
C TRP A 108 -15.24 7.20 11.36
N SER A 109 -15.68 7.52 12.57
CA SER A 109 -16.46 6.62 13.40
C SER A 109 -17.78 6.37 12.68
N TYR A 110 -17.79 5.51 11.68
CA TYR A 110 -19.04 4.95 11.19
C TYR A 110 -19.53 4.06 12.33
N ARG A 111 -20.42 4.60 13.18
CA ARG A 111 -21.26 3.74 13.99
C ARG A 111 -22.10 2.96 13.00
N ILE A 112 -21.75 1.69 12.78
CA ILE A 112 -22.71 0.74 12.24
C ILE A 112 -23.82 0.67 13.29
N LEU A 113 -24.91 1.40 13.07
CA LEU A 113 -26.14 1.21 13.80
C LEU A 113 -26.75 -0.08 13.27
N ILE A 114 -26.30 -1.21 13.81
CA ILE A 114 -27.03 -2.47 13.67
C ILE A 114 -28.30 -2.29 14.51
N GLN A 115 -29.43 -1.99 13.86
CA GLN A 115 -30.73 -2.09 14.50
C GLN A 115 -31.02 -3.59 14.70
N PRO A 116 -31.15 -4.09 15.94
CA PRO A 116 -31.33 -5.53 16.19
C PRO A 116 -32.73 -6.07 15.85
N GLU A 117 -33.63 -5.27 15.28
CA GLU A 117 -35.06 -5.62 15.17
C GLU A 117 -35.45 -6.29 13.84
N SER A 118 -34.55 -7.02 13.18
CA SER A 118 -34.88 -7.70 11.91
C SER A 118 -34.38 -9.14 11.85
N LEU A 119 -34.51 -9.87 12.96
CA LEU A 119 -34.51 -11.34 12.92
C LEU A 119 -35.95 -11.82 13.17
N PRO A 120 -36.69 -12.27 12.15
CA PRO A 120 -37.87 -13.07 12.38
C PRO A 120 -37.40 -14.43 12.92
N PHE A 121 -37.64 -14.67 14.20
CA PHE A 121 -37.61 -16.01 14.77
C PHE A 121 -38.72 -16.83 14.09
N VAL A 122 -38.34 -17.89 13.39
CA VAL A 122 -39.16 -19.09 13.17
C VAL A 122 -38.25 -20.30 13.27
#